data_AF-A0A090DL80-F1
#
_entry.id   AF-A0A090DL80-F1
#
_cell.length_a   1.000
_cell.length_b   1.000
_cell.length_c   1.000
_cell.angle_alpha   90.00
_cell.angle_beta   90.00
_cell.angle_gamma   90.00
#
_symmetry.space_group_name_H-M   'P 1'
#
loop_
_entity.id
_entity.type
_entity.pdbx_description
1 polymer ?
#
loop_
_entity_poly.entity_id
_entity_poly.type
_entity_poly.pdbx_seq_one_letter_code
_entity_poly.pdbx_strand_id
1 'polypeptide(L)'
;MTRLRHRKDWFYQLSPSSIPEAQFESLLVQNVEMLRTSCWLVPFKKTVYSRDGSARADLAIIDFDYREWFVVEVELSTHDLYDHVLPQVRTLRDGHYGLDHADYIVDRLPVLDAVRTRQLIRGSSPRIAVIADRSKRMWADVLKGADIDLITLEIYKSDLNKYIFAIDGGLPLRAADLISYCSFSSMLPRQIMIETPGGLPIQAGERIRILLDGQIVEWIRMDAGDRCYLRTRGSVDLRQGVKYALLMQSDQTLVLKPSARGGTSNS
;
A
#
# COMPACT_ATOMS: atom_id res chain seq x y z
N MET A 1 -5.81 -20.68 27.62
CA MET A 1 -6.57 -20.15 26.47
C MET A 1 -6.97 -18.72 26.77
N THR A 2 -6.58 -17.78 25.93
CA THR A 2 -7.02 -16.38 26.02
C THR A 2 -8.52 -16.31 25.76
N ARG A 3 -9.26 -15.55 26.59
CA ARG A 3 -10.70 -15.34 26.45
C ARG A 3 -11.01 -13.87 26.58
N LEU A 4 -12.08 -13.44 25.93
CA LEU A 4 -12.57 -12.06 26.03
C LEU A 4 -14.09 -12.07 26.18
N ARG A 5 -14.63 -11.02 26.80
CA ARG A 5 -16.07 -10.85 26.99
C ARG A 5 -16.57 -9.71 26.14
N HIS A 6 -17.55 -9.97 25.26
CA HIS A 6 -18.15 -8.94 24.41
C HIS A 6 -19.67 -9.10 24.41
N ARG A 7 -20.41 -8.00 24.66
CA ARG A 7 -21.89 -7.97 24.69
C ARG A 7 -22.55 -9.11 25.50
N LYS A 8 -21.98 -9.41 26.68
CA LYS A 8 -22.37 -10.47 27.62
C LYS A 8 -21.98 -11.90 27.23
N ASP A 9 -21.50 -12.13 26.01
CA ASP A 9 -21.02 -13.44 25.55
C ASP A 9 -19.51 -13.60 25.85
N TRP A 10 -19.09 -14.83 26.13
CA TRP A 10 -17.68 -15.21 26.21
C TRP A 10 -17.19 -15.70 24.85
N PHE A 11 -15.98 -15.29 24.49
CA PHE A 11 -15.31 -15.75 23.29
C PHE A 11 -13.92 -16.29 23.66
N TYR A 12 -13.54 -17.35 22.99
CA TYR A 12 -12.30 -18.09 23.22
C TYR A 12 -11.44 -17.99 21.98
N GLN A 13 -10.16 -17.66 22.17
CA GLN A 13 -9.22 -17.60 21.06
C GLN A 13 -9.09 -18.98 20.42
N LEU A 14 -9.26 -19.05 19.11
CA LEU A 14 -9.09 -20.30 18.37
C LEU A 14 -7.61 -20.68 18.33
N SER A 15 -7.32 -21.97 18.56
CA SER A 15 -5.94 -22.50 18.50
C SER A 15 -5.35 -22.25 17.09
N PRO A 16 -4.06 -21.91 16.96
CA PRO A 16 -3.46 -21.69 15.64
C PRO A 16 -3.54 -22.93 14.75
N SER A 17 -3.55 -24.12 15.34
CA SER A 17 -3.71 -25.41 14.65
C SER A 17 -5.17 -25.79 14.33
N SER A 18 -6.15 -25.00 14.76
CA SER A 18 -7.58 -25.35 14.64
C SER A 18 -8.27 -24.80 13.40
N ILE A 19 -7.61 -23.89 12.67
CA ILE A 19 -8.15 -23.27 11.45
C ILE A 19 -7.14 -23.52 10.32
N PRO A 20 -7.53 -24.22 9.25
CA PRO A 20 -6.71 -24.30 8.05
C PRO A 20 -6.49 -22.90 7.46
N GLU A 21 -5.32 -22.66 6.87
CA GLU A 21 -4.94 -21.37 6.26
C GLU A 21 -5.99 -20.84 5.28
N ALA A 22 -6.53 -21.68 4.40
CA ALA A 22 -7.60 -21.30 3.47
C ALA A 22 -8.87 -20.79 4.18
N GLN A 23 -9.20 -21.35 5.35
CA GLN A 23 -10.33 -20.87 6.16
C GLN A 23 -9.98 -19.55 6.84
N PHE A 24 -8.73 -19.36 7.28
CA PHE A 24 -8.25 -18.10 7.83
C PHE A 24 -8.30 -16.98 6.79
N GLU A 25 -7.80 -17.24 5.58
CA GLU A 25 -7.89 -16.34 4.43
C GLU A 25 -9.35 -15.99 4.10
N SER A 26 -10.23 -16.98 4.05
CA SER A 26 -11.66 -16.74 3.78
C SER A 26 -12.31 -15.85 4.84
N LEU A 27 -11.96 -16.02 6.12
CA LEU A 27 -12.48 -15.16 7.19
C LEU A 27 -11.96 -13.73 7.07
N LEU A 28 -10.70 -13.57 6.65
CA LEU A 28 -10.11 -12.25 6.42
C LEU A 28 -10.80 -11.52 5.27
N VAL A 29 -11.00 -12.19 4.12
CA VAL A 29 -11.68 -11.60 2.95
C VAL A 29 -13.11 -11.18 3.31
N GLN A 30 -13.83 -11.99 4.09
CA GLN A 30 -15.19 -11.67 4.53
C GLN A 30 -15.27 -10.50 5.51
N ASN A 31 -14.18 -10.16 6.19
CA ASN A 31 -14.14 -9.13 7.22
C ASN A 31 -13.08 -8.04 6.92
N VAL A 32 -12.79 -7.83 5.64
CA VAL A 32 -11.77 -6.87 5.18
C VAL A 32 -11.92 -5.46 5.75
N GLU A 33 -13.17 -5.00 5.94
CA GLU A 33 -13.46 -3.65 6.43
C GLU A 33 -12.79 -3.35 7.78
N MET A 34 -12.44 -4.40 8.54
CA MET A 34 -11.72 -4.27 9.80
C MET A 34 -10.24 -3.88 9.63
N LEU A 35 -9.61 -4.16 8.49
CA LEU A 35 -8.20 -3.86 8.24
C LEU A 35 -7.98 -2.37 7.93
N ARG A 36 -8.85 -1.76 7.12
CA ARG A 36 -8.87 -0.32 6.80
C ARG A 36 -10.16 0.06 6.09
N THR A 37 -10.78 1.18 6.47
CA THR A 37 -12.07 1.66 5.93
C THR A 37 -11.98 2.35 4.56
N SER A 38 -10.78 2.47 3.98
CA SER A 38 -10.52 3.30 2.80
C SER A 38 -9.64 2.60 1.77
N CYS A 39 -9.80 1.30 1.63
CA CYS A 39 -9.08 0.50 0.66
C CYS A 39 -9.95 -0.61 0.07
N TRP A 40 -9.61 -1.01 -1.14
CA TRP A 40 -10.13 -2.20 -1.79
C TRP A 40 -9.22 -3.38 -1.50
N LEU A 41 -9.79 -4.53 -1.16
CA LEU A 41 -9.06 -5.80 -1.09
C LEU A 41 -9.42 -6.65 -2.30
N VAL A 42 -8.39 -7.25 -2.90
CA VAL A 42 -8.53 -8.06 -4.11
C VAL A 42 -7.78 -9.37 -3.89
N PRO A 43 -8.39 -10.54 -4.15
CA PRO A 43 -7.65 -11.80 -4.22
C PRO A 43 -6.54 -11.70 -5.27
N PHE A 44 -5.29 -11.84 -4.86
CA PHE A 44 -4.11 -11.58 -5.70
C PHE A 44 -3.23 -12.81 -5.87
N LYS A 45 -3.87 -13.90 -6.28
CA LYS A 45 -3.24 -15.20 -6.52
C LYS A 45 -2.45 -15.22 -7.84
N LYS A 46 -1.63 -14.22 -8.12
CA LYS A 46 -0.78 -14.12 -9.32
C LYS A 46 0.69 -14.33 -8.96
N THR A 47 1.41 -15.12 -9.75
CA THR A 47 2.85 -15.35 -9.54
C THR A 47 3.64 -14.10 -9.89
N VAL A 48 4.46 -13.66 -8.94
CA VAL A 48 5.39 -12.54 -9.05
C VAL A 48 6.80 -13.11 -9.17
N TYR A 49 7.58 -12.56 -10.08
CA TYR A 49 8.96 -12.98 -10.32
C TYR A 49 9.92 -11.89 -9.82
N SER A 50 10.94 -12.29 -9.07
CA SER A 50 12.08 -11.46 -8.69
C SER A 50 13.35 -11.99 -9.37
N ARG A 51 14.51 -11.38 -9.06
CA ARG A 51 15.81 -11.90 -9.53
C ARG A 51 16.11 -13.30 -8.96
N ASP A 52 15.69 -13.54 -7.73
CA ASP A 52 16.16 -14.67 -6.92
C ASP A 52 15.10 -15.77 -6.78
N GLY A 53 13.91 -15.60 -7.38
CA GLY A 53 12.87 -16.60 -7.35
C GLY A 53 11.50 -16.10 -7.81
N SER A 54 10.47 -16.84 -7.43
CA SER A 54 9.07 -16.47 -7.66
C SER A 54 8.23 -16.79 -6.45
N ALA A 55 7.25 -15.94 -6.17
CA ALA A 55 6.31 -16.11 -5.08
C ALA A 55 4.88 -15.82 -5.58
N ARG A 56 3.87 -16.28 -4.85
CA ARG A 56 2.48 -16.00 -5.15
C ARG A 56 1.84 -15.48 -3.87
N ALA A 57 1.40 -14.23 -3.91
CA ALA A 57 0.73 -13.62 -2.78
C ALA A 57 -0.74 -14.06 -2.70
N ASP A 58 -1.36 -13.81 -1.56
CA ASP A 58 -2.77 -14.12 -1.34
C ASP A 58 -3.67 -12.97 -1.79
N LEU A 59 -3.29 -11.75 -1.41
CA LEU A 59 -4.14 -10.57 -1.51
C LEU A 59 -3.36 -9.35 -1.99
N ALA A 60 -4.08 -8.43 -2.61
CA ALA A 60 -3.62 -7.07 -2.90
C ALA A 60 -4.58 -6.08 -2.26
N ILE A 61 -4.03 -4.98 -1.74
CA ILE A 61 -4.81 -3.89 -1.15
C ILE A 61 -4.52 -2.63 -1.93
N ILE A 62 -5.56 -1.98 -2.45
CA ILE A 62 -5.46 -0.73 -3.20
C ILE A 62 -6.13 0.39 -2.39
N ASP A 63 -5.40 1.47 -2.10
CA ASP A 63 -5.99 2.67 -1.48
C ASP A 63 -7.07 3.29 -2.39
N PHE A 64 -8.17 3.79 -1.81
CA PHE A 64 -9.29 4.36 -2.59
C PHE A 64 -8.88 5.51 -3.52
N ASP A 65 -7.81 6.23 -3.15
CA ASP A 65 -7.28 7.32 -3.94
C ASP A 65 -6.10 6.88 -4.82
N TYR A 66 -5.84 5.57 -4.96
CA TYR A 66 -4.74 5.01 -5.75
C TYR A 66 -3.37 5.60 -5.38
N ARG A 67 -3.18 5.84 -4.07
CA ARG A 67 -1.95 6.47 -3.56
C ARG A 67 -0.86 5.49 -3.17
N GLU A 68 -1.25 4.27 -2.88
CA GLU A 68 -0.36 3.19 -2.51
C GLU A 68 -1.10 1.89 -2.74
N TRP A 69 -0.33 0.82 -2.78
CA TRP A 69 -0.88 -0.51 -2.78
C TRP A 69 0.01 -1.45 -2.02
N PHE A 70 -0.60 -2.52 -1.52
CA PHE A 70 0.08 -3.56 -0.78
C PHE A 70 -0.08 -4.89 -1.50
N VAL A 71 0.97 -5.70 -1.42
CA VAL A 71 0.91 -7.13 -1.67
C VAL A 71 0.99 -7.81 -0.32
N VAL A 72 0.04 -8.72 -0.08
CA VAL A 72 -0.21 -9.26 1.26
C VAL A 72 -0.14 -10.76 1.24
N GLU A 73 0.65 -11.29 2.17
CA GLU A 73 0.73 -12.72 2.48
C GLU A 73 -0.05 -13.00 3.76
N VAL A 74 -0.87 -14.04 3.77
CA VAL A 74 -1.66 -14.48 4.90
C VAL A 74 -1.01 -15.74 5.47
N GLU A 75 -0.50 -15.64 6.69
CA GLU A 75 0.36 -16.68 7.25
C GLU A 75 -0.19 -17.20 8.58
N LEU A 76 -0.07 -18.51 8.79
CA LEU A 76 -0.28 -19.06 10.12
C LEU A 76 0.98 -18.88 10.95
N SER A 77 0.83 -18.46 12.19
CA SER A 77 1.94 -18.33 13.13
C SER A 77 2.66 -19.66 13.37
N THR A 78 2.11 -20.81 13.00
CA THR A 78 2.82 -22.11 13.04
C THR A 78 3.90 -22.26 11.96
N HIS A 79 3.87 -21.44 10.91
CA HIS A 79 4.89 -21.48 9.86
C HIS A 79 6.25 -20.99 10.38
N ASP A 80 7.32 -21.45 9.72
CA ASP A 80 8.67 -21.00 10.04
C ASP A 80 8.95 -19.63 9.40
N LEU A 81 9.47 -18.71 10.19
CA LEU A 81 9.73 -17.35 9.70
C LEU A 81 10.87 -17.32 8.67
N TYR A 82 11.97 -18.04 8.94
CA TYR A 82 13.21 -17.87 8.20
C TYR A 82 13.26 -18.77 6.96
N ASP A 83 12.68 -19.96 7.05
CA ASP A 83 12.72 -20.96 5.98
C ASP A 83 11.51 -20.83 5.03
N HIS A 84 10.42 -20.19 5.46
CA HIS A 84 9.19 -20.10 4.68
C HIS A 84 8.74 -18.65 4.45
N VAL A 85 8.31 -17.95 5.50
CA VAL A 85 7.62 -16.66 5.35
C VAL A 85 8.54 -15.57 4.82
N LEU A 86 9.71 -15.38 5.43
CA LEU A 86 10.65 -14.29 5.10
C LEU A 86 11.20 -14.37 3.67
N PRO A 87 11.62 -15.54 3.14
CA PRO A 87 12.00 -15.68 1.73
C PRO A 87 10.88 -15.29 0.76
N GLN A 88 9.64 -15.69 1.07
CA GLN A 88 8.48 -15.41 0.23
C GLN A 88 8.18 -13.91 0.16
N VAL A 89 8.05 -13.24 1.30
CA VAL A 89 7.75 -11.81 1.35
C VAL A 89 8.88 -10.94 0.80
N ARG A 90 10.14 -11.38 0.89
CA ARG A 90 11.27 -10.73 0.21
C ARG A 90 11.16 -10.85 -1.30
N THR A 91 10.80 -12.03 -1.79
CA THR A 91 10.56 -12.25 -3.23
C THR A 91 9.43 -11.37 -3.75
N LEU A 92 8.35 -11.22 -2.97
CA LEU A 92 7.25 -10.31 -3.30
C LEU A 92 7.69 -8.85 -3.27
N ARG A 93 8.47 -8.43 -2.26
CA ARG A 93 8.99 -7.05 -2.16
C ARG A 93 9.85 -6.68 -3.36
N ASP A 94 10.76 -7.57 -3.74
CA ASP A 94 11.76 -7.34 -4.79
C ASP A 94 11.25 -7.79 -6.18
N GLY A 95 9.97 -8.16 -6.26
CA GLY A 95 9.31 -8.65 -7.46
C GLY A 95 9.06 -7.58 -8.51
N HIS A 96 8.97 -7.99 -9.77
CA HIS A 96 8.56 -7.13 -10.88
C HIS A 96 7.04 -7.14 -11.04
N TYR A 97 6.46 -5.94 -11.02
CA TYR A 97 5.04 -5.72 -11.19
C TYR A 97 4.78 -4.90 -12.46
N GLY A 98 3.82 -5.36 -13.25
CA GLY A 98 3.56 -4.86 -14.59
C GLY A 98 2.08 -4.66 -14.91
N LEU A 99 1.80 -4.32 -16.18
CA LEU A 99 0.43 -4.14 -16.68
C LEU A 99 -0.42 -5.38 -16.49
N ASP A 100 0.18 -6.55 -16.69
CA ASP A 100 -0.49 -7.84 -16.52
C ASP A 100 -0.95 -8.06 -15.07
N HIS A 101 -0.24 -7.52 -14.08
CA HIS A 101 -0.64 -7.57 -12.66
C HIS A 101 -1.78 -6.58 -12.39
N ALA A 102 -1.74 -5.39 -13.00
CA ALA A 102 -2.82 -4.42 -12.93
C ALA A 102 -4.12 -4.94 -13.54
N ASP A 103 -4.04 -5.50 -14.75
CA ASP A 103 -5.19 -6.08 -15.44
C ASP A 103 -5.79 -7.23 -14.61
N TYR A 104 -4.94 -8.10 -14.04
CA TYR A 104 -5.40 -9.15 -13.13
C TYR A 104 -6.19 -8.62 -11.93
N ILE A 105 -5.72 -7.53 -11.30
CA ILE A 105 -6.40 -6.90 -10.16
C ILE A 105 -7.74 -6.30 -10.57
N VAL A 106 -7.78 -5.57 -11.69
CA VAL A 106 -9.01 -4.94 -12.22
C VAL A 106 -10.05 -5.99 -12.61
N ASP A 107 -9.63 -7.09 -13.25
CA ASP A 107 -10.52 -8.19 -13.63
C ASP A 107 -11.20 -8.85 -12.42
N ARG A 108 -10.54 -8.83 -11.26
CA ARG A 108 -11.08 -9.38 -10.01
C ARG A 108 -11.88 -8.40 -9.18
N LEU A 109 -11.71 -7.11 -9.43
CA LEU A 109 -12.50 -6.07 -8.78
C LEU A 109 -12.86 -4.96 -9.77
N PRO A 110 -13.90 -5.15 -10.62
CA PRO A 110 -14.25 -4.22 -11.68
C PRO A 110 -14.70 -2.82 -11.23
N VAL A 111 -14.91 -2.59 -9.93
CA VAL A 111 -15.16 -1.25 -9.38
C VAL A 111 -13.88 -0.38 -9.40
N LEU A 112 -12.70 -0.98 -9.58
CA LEU A 112 -11.46 -0.25 -9.75
C LEU A 112 -11.41 0.47 -11.11
N ASP A 113 -10.87 1.67 -11.10
CA ASP A 113 -10.49 2.42 -12.29
C ASP A 113 -9.24 1.76 -12.91
N ALA A 114 -9.44 1.17 -14.09
CA ALA A 114 -8.40 0.44 -14.79
C ALA A 114 -7.18 1.31 -15.14
N VAL A 115 -7.41 2.57 -15.50
CA VAL A 115 -6.34 3.50 -15.88
C VAL A 115 -5.51 3.87 -14.65
N ARG A 116 -6.17 4.26 -13.54
CA ARG A 116 -5.48 4.61 -12.29
C ARG A 116 -4.77 3.43 -11.66
N THR A 117 -5.34 2.23 -11.75
CA THR A 117 -4.71 0.99 -11.26
C THR A 117 -3.41 0.70 -12.01
N ARG A 118 -3.44 0.76 -13.35
CA ARG A 118 -2.24 0.57 -14.17
C ARG A 118 -1.16 1.61 -13.86
N GLN A 119 -1.55 2.86 -13.64
CA GLN A 119 -0.64 3.94 -13.28
C GLN A 119 -0.01 3.73 -11.89
N LEU A 120 -0.79 3.29 -10.91
CA LEU A 120 -0.32 2.97 -9.57
C LEU A 120 0.72 1.84 -9.59
N ILE A 121 0.39 0.71 -10.22
CA ILE A 121 1.23 -0.48 -10.19
C ILE A 121 2.53 -0.28 -10.98
N ARG A 122 2.51 0.48 -12.07
CA ARG A 122 3.72 0.81 -12.82
C ARG A 122 4.55 1.90 -12.15
N GLY A 123 3.90 2.85 -11.48
CA GLY A 123 4.55 4.04 -10.92
C GLY A 123 5.22 3.79 -9.56
N SER A 124 4.73 2.80 -8.81
CA SER A 124 5.25 2.50 -7.47
C SER A 124 5.28 1.00 -7.20
N SER A 125 6.42 0.52 -6.67
CA SER A 125 6.51 -0.80 -6.05
C SER A 125 5.49 -0.95 -4.91
N PRO A 126 4.91 -2.13 -4.71
CA PRO A 126 4.00 -2.36 -3.60
C PRO A 126 4.75 -2.30 -2.28
N ARG A 127 4.02 -1.95 -1.23
CA ARG A 127 4.43 -2.24 0.14
C ARG A 127 4.06 -3.68 0.47
N ILE A 128 4.85 -4.35 1.28
CA ILE A 128 4.56 -5.74 1.65
C ILE A 128 4.00 -5.79 3.06
N ALA A 129 2.92 -6.56 3.23
CA ALA A 129 2.36 -6.85 4.54
C ALA A 129 2.19 -8.36 4.74
N VAL A 130 2.40 -8.81 5.97
CA VAL A 130 2.04 -10.15 6.44
C VAL A 130 0.86 -10.01 7.38
N ILE A 131 -0.19 -10.79 7.15
CA ILE A 131 -1.30 -10.93 8.09
C ILE A 131 -1.20 -12.28 8.76
N ALA A 132 -0.83 -12.28 10.04
CA ALA A 132 -0.67 -13.49 10.83
C ALA A 132 -1.88 -13.75 11.73
N ASP A 133 -2.20 -15.01 12.02
CA ASP A 133 -3.27 -15.37 12.96
C ASP A 133 -2.95 -15.02 14.42
N ARG A 134 -1.68 -14.75 14.75
CA ARG A 134 -1.19 -14.40 16.09
C ARG A 134 0.03 -13.49 16.07
N SER A 135 0.17 -12.74 17.15
CA SER A 135 1.39 -11.97 17.40
C SER A 135 2.55 -12.86 17.82
N LYS A 136 3.68 -12.67 17.14
CA LYS A 136 4.99 -13.22 17.51
C LYS A 136 5.99 -12.08 17.53
N ARG A 137 6.54 -11.76 18.71
CA ARG A 137 7.53 -10.67 18.86
C ARG A 137 8.70 -10.80 17.89
N MET A 138 9.24 -12.00 17.75
CA MET A 138 10.33 -12.27 16.80
C MET A 138 9.95 -11.94 15.35
N TRP A 139 8.72 -12.25 14.93
CA TRP A 139 8.25 -11.89 13.59
C TRP A 139 8.17 -10.37 13.43
N ALA A 140 7.58 -9.68 14.41
CA ALA A 140 7.45 -8.22 14.37
C ALA A 140 8.81 -7.53 14.22
N ASP A 141 9.82 -7.97 14.99
CA ASP A 141 11.16 -7.38 14.96
C ASP A 141 11.87 -7.64 13.62
N VAL A 142 11.81 -8.88 13.10
CA VAL A 142 12.49 -9.29 11.87
C VAL A 142 11.82 -8.69 10.62
N LEU A 143 10.49 -8.75 10.54
CA LEU A 143 9.73 -8.23 9.39
C LEU A 143 9.85 -6.71 9.30
N LYS A 144 9.77 -6.00 10.43
CA LYS A 144 10.01 -4.55 10.47
C LYS A 144 11.41 -4.19 10.00
N GLY A 145 12.43 -4.96 10.40
CA GLY A 145 13.81 -4.78 9.92
C GLY A 145 13.99 -4.98 8.41
N ALA A 146 13.04 -5.64 7.75
CA ALA A 146 13.01 -5.90 6.32
C ALA A 146 12.02 -5.01 5.54
N ASP A 147 11.48 -3.97 6.17
CA ASP A 147 10.46 -3.05 5.63
C ASP A 147 9.16 -3.76 5.21
N ILE A 148 8.75 -4.74 6.03
CA ILE A 148 7.50 -5.49 5.86
C ILE A 148 6.58 -5.20 7.04
N ASP A 149 5.36 -4.80 6.76
CA ASP A 149 4.34 -4.55 7.77
C ASP A 149 3.83 -5.90 8.31
N LEU A 150 3.71 -6.02 9.64
CA LEU A 150 3.03 -7.15 10.28
C LEU A 150 1.70 -6.68 10.85
N ILE A 151 0.63 -7.34 10.43
CA ILE A 151 -0.71 -7.21 11.00
C ILE A 151 -1.05 -8.56 11.61
N THR A 152 -1.68 -8.53 12.77
CA THR A 152 -2.15 -9.75 13.43
C THR A 152 -3.66 -9.71 13.52
N LEU A 153 -4.29 -10.80 13.11
CA LEU A 153 -5.73 -10.99 13.11
C LEU A 153 -6.06 -12.21 13.97
N GLU A 154 -6.29 -11.99 15.26
CA GLU A 154 -6.64 -13.05 16.18
C GLU A 154 -8.15 -13.32 16.15
N ILE A 155 -8.53 -14.57 15.92
CA ILE A 155 -9.94 -14.97 15.85
C ILE A 155 -10.38 -15.56 17.19
N TYR A 156 -11.50 -15.05 17.70
CA TYR A 156 -12.16 -15.56 18.88
C TYR A 156 -13.56 -16.05 18.53
N LYS A 157 -13.95 -17.18 19.09
CA LYS A 157 -15.23 -17.85 18.82
C LYS A 157 -16.00 -18.05 20.13
N SER A 158 -17.30 -17.77 20.11
CA SER A 158 -18.20 -18.11 21.23
C SER A 158 -18.79 -19.50 21.09
N ASP A 159 -19.38 -20.00 22.19
CA ASP A 159 -20.11 -21.28 22.19
C ASP A 159 -21.33 -21.27 21.24
N LEU A 160 -21.81 -20.08 20.87
CA LEU A 160 -22.90 -19.87 19.91
C LEU A 160 -22.40 -19.72 18.46
N ASN A 161 -21.16 -20.11 18.16
CA ASN A 161 -20.51 -19.95 16.86
C ASN A 161 -20.45 -18.50 16.34
N LYS A 162 -20.47 -17.50 17.22
CA LYS A 162 -20.20 -16.11 16.83
C LYS A 162 -18.70 -15.89 16.79
N TYR A 163 -18.23 -15.13 15.80
CA TYR A 163 -16.83 -14.74 15.68
C TYR A 163 -16.66 -13.27 16.05
N ILE A 164 -15.54 -12.97 16.69
CA ILE A 164 -15.01 -11.62 16.82
C ILE A 164 -13.51 -11.67 16.55
N PHE A 165 -12.99 -10.55 16.12
CA PHE A 165 -11.61 -10.41 15.67
C PHE A 165 -10.91 -9.37 16.53
N ALA A 166 -9.71 -9.68 17.00
CA ALA A 166 -8.81 -8.69 17.55
C ALA A 166 -7.72 -8.43 16.51
N ILE A 167 -7.55 -7.15 16.14
CA ILE A 167 -6.53 -6.73 15.19
C ILE A 167 -5.50 -5.93 15.97
N ASP A 168 -4.24 -6.33 15.82
CA ASP A 168 -3.10 -5.54 16.27
C ASP A 168 -2.18 -5.24 15.07
N GLY A 169 -1.71 -3.99 15.01
CA GLY A 169 -1.17 -3.38 13.80
C GLY A 169 -2.25 -2.80 12.88
N GLY A 170 -1.82 -2.39 11.69
CA GLY A 170 -2.68 -1.85 10.65
C GLY A 170 -1.84 -1.34 9.49
N LEU A 171 -2.45 -1.22 8.31
CA LEU A 171 -1.79 -0.59 7.18
C LEU A 171 -1.48 0.87 7.54
N PRO A 172 -0.24 1.35 7.36
CA PRO A 172 0.11 2.70 7.76
C PRO A 172 -0.84 3.74 7.17
N LEU A 173 -1.36 4.61 8.03
CA LEU A 173 -2.21 5.71 7.62
C LEU A 173 -1.32 6.78 6.96
N ARG A 174 -1.57 7.08 5.69
CA ARG A 174 -1.08 8.32 5.10
C ARG A 174 -1.87 9.49 5.66
N ALA A 175 -1.21 10.65 5.71
CA ALA A 175 -1.92 11.90 5.94
C ALA A 175 -3.01 12.02 4.88
N ALA A 176 -4.26 12.29 5.30
CA ALA A 176 -5.41 12.25 4.41
C ALA A 176 -5.30 13.22 3.23
N ASP A 177 -4.55 14.30 3.41
CA ASP A 177 -4.25 15.33 2.43
C ASP A 177 -3.10 14.96 1.48
N LEU A 178 -2.22 14.01 1.81
CA LEU A 178 -1.08 13.68 0.96
C LEU A 178 -1.52 12.91 -0.29
N ILE A 179 -1.23 13.47 -1.47
CA ILE A 179 -1.42 12.79 -2.75
C ILE A 179 -0.17 12.02 -3.15
N SER A 180 0.95 12.74 -3.26
CA SER A 180 2.21 12.17 -3.72
C SER A 180 3.38 12.96 -3.16
N TYR A 181 4.48 12.27 -2.90
CA TYR A 181 5.77 12.94 -2.84
C TYR A 181 6.26 13.25 -4.25
N CYS A 182 7.07 14.30 -4.35
CA CYS A 182 7.59 14.81 -5.60
C CYS A 182 9.10 15.04 -5.46
N SER A 183 9.85 14.77 -6.52
CA SER A 183 11.28 15.12 -6.58
C SER A 183 11.58 16.04 -7.73
N PHE A 184 12.47 17.00 -7.48
CA PHE A 184 12.94 17.97 -8.44
C PHE A 184 14.40 17.70 -8.82
N SER A 185 14.71 17.87 -10.10
CA SER A 185 16.08 17.80 -10.63
C SER A 185 16.40 19.09 -11.38
N SER A 186 17.57 19.67 -11.10
CA SER A 186 18.05 20.87 -11.79
C SER A 186 18.30 20.63 -13.29
N MET A 187 18.49 19.38 -13.71
CA MET A 187 18.57 19.02 -15.13
C MET A 187 17.23 19.17 -15.86
N LEU A 188 16.11 19.15 -15.14
CA LEU A 188 14.75 19.31 -15.67
C LEU A 188 14.04 20.44 -14.91
N PRO A 189 14.49 21.71 -15.05
CA PRO A 189 14.13 22.82 -14.15
C PRO A 189 12.66 23.26 -14.22
N ARG A 190 11.87 22.68 -15.13
CA ARG A 190 10.43 22.95 -15.29
C ARG A 190 9.58 21.74 -15.01
N GLN A 191 10.16 20.69 -14.45
CA GLN A 191 9.50 19.41 -14.23
C GLN A 191 9.72 18.94 -12.80
N ILE A 192 8.67 18.40 -12.21
CA ILE A 192 8.75 17.60 -10.99
C ILE A 192 8.31 16.20 -11.30
N MET A 193 9.02 15.21 -10.77
CA MET A 193 8.63 13.81 -10.86
C MET A 193 7.62 13.50 -9.75
N ILE A 194 6.56 12.79 -10.10
CA ILE A 194 5.50 12.35 -9.19
C ILE A 194 5.73 10.89 -8.85
N GLU A 195 5.89 10.58 -7.56
CA GLU A 195 6.12 9.20 -7.09
C GLU A 195 4.87 8.33 -7.15
N THR A 196 3.69 8.93 -7.11
CA THR A 196 2.41 8.22 -7.06
C THR A 196 1.44 8.77 -8.11
N PRO A 197 1.58 8.38 -9.38
CA PRO A 197 0.81 8.97 -10.47
C PRO A 197 -0.69 8.68 -10.39
N GLY A 198 -1.08 7.50 -9.87
CA GLY A 198 -2.48 7.09 -9.71
C GLY A 198 -3.28 8.01 -8.77
N GLY A 199 -2.61 8.71 -7.85
CA GLY A 199 -3.21 9.67 -6.93
C GLY A 199 -3.58 11.00 -7.57
N LEU A 200 -3.06 11.32 -8.76
CA LEU A 200 -3.35 12.60 -9.40
C LEU A 200 -4.80 12.63 -9.92
N PRO A 201 -5.52 13.76 -9.76
CA PRO A 201 -6.88 13.91 -10.26
C PRO A 201 -6.92 14.30 -11.75
N ILE A 202 -5.83 14.08 -12.49
CA ILE A 202 -5.69 14.43 -13.92
C ILE A 202 -4.98 13.33 -14.70
N GLN A 203 -5.30 13.22 -15.99
CA GLN A 203 -4.70 12.31 -16.96
C GLN A 203 -3.54 12.97 -17.74
N ALA A 204 -2.80 12.17 -18.49
CA ALA A 204 -1.71 12.66 -19.32
C ALA A 204 -2.20 13.73 -20.33
N GLY A 205 -1.47 14.83 -20.43
CA GLY A 205 -1.80 15.99 -21.29
C GLY A 205 -2.76 17.00 -20.65
N GLU A 206 -3.45 16.64 -19.57
CA GLU A 206 -4.33 17.56 -18.84
C GLU A 206 -3.53 18.52 -17.95
N ARG A 207 -4.19 19.62 -17.56
CA ARG A 207 -3.59 20.69 -16.77
C ARG A 207 -4.14 20.69 -15.36
N ILE A 208 -3.29 21.10 -14.42
CA ILE A 208 -3.63 21.24 -13.01
C ILE A 208 -3.02 22.51 -12.44
N ARG A 209 -3.74 23.14 -11.53
CA ARG A 209 -3.29 24.34 -10.82
C ARG A 209 -2.81 23.93 -9.43
N ILE A 210 -1.59 24.31 -9.09
CA ILE A 210 -0.96 23.98 -7.81
C ILE A 210 -0.45 25.26 -7.17
N LEU A 211 -0.82 25.49 -5.92
CA LEU A 211 -0.32 26.55 -5.08
C LEU A 211 1.11 26.22 -4.62
N LEU A 212 2.05 27.07 -4.95
CA LEU A 212 3.46 26.99 -4.56
C LEU A 212 3.87 28.36 -4.02
N ASP A 213 4.27 28.41 -2.74
CA ASP A 213 4.73 29.63 -2.07
C ASP A 213 3.79 30.85 -2.25
N GLY A 214 2.48 30.59 -2.17
CA GLY A 214 1.44 31.62 -2.33
C GLY A 214 1.09 31.97 -3.78
N GLN A 215 1.75 31.37 -4.77
CA GLN A 215 1.48 31.57 -6.19
C GLN A 215 0.80 30.34 -6.80
N ILE A 216 -0.24 30.57 -7.60
CA ILE A 216 -0.89 29.50 -8.36
C ILE A 216 -0.11 29.30 -9.65
N VAL A 217 0.47 28.10 -9.80
CA VAL A 217 1.23 27.71 -10.99
C VAL A 217 0.43 26.66 -11.76
N GLU A 218 0.32 26.82 -13.08
CA GLU A 218 -0.27 25.81 -13.96
C GLU A 218 0.80 24.79 -14.38
N TRP A 219 0.43 23.51 -14.27
CA TRP A 219 1.24 22.36 -14.62
C TRP A 219 0.49 21.48 -15.61
N ILE A 220 1.22 20.75 -16.45
CA ILE A 220 0.69 19.76 -17.40
C ILE A 220 1.27 18.41 -17.03
N ARG A 221 0.44 17.38 -16.94
CA ARG A 221 0.92 16.01 -16.73
C ARG A 221 1.56 15.44 -17.98
N MET A 222 2.74 14.87 -17.82
CA MET A 222 3.50 14.18 -18.85
C MET A 222 3.91 12.80 -18.35
N ASP A 223 3.51 11.75 -19.05
CA ASP A 223 3.90 10.39 -18.73
C ASP A 223 5.01 9.95 -19.71
N ALA A 224 6.13 9.48 -19.19
CA ALA A 224 7.28 9.02 -19.96
C ALA A 224 7.76 7.66 -19.44
N GLY A 225 7.38 6.59 -20.14
CA GLY A 225 7.65 5.22 -19.69
C GLY A 225 6.84 4.87 -18.45
N ASP A 226 7.52 4.54 -17.35
CA ASP A 226 6.99 4.27 -16.01
C ASP A 226 6.96 5.52 -15.11
N ARG A 227 7.44 6.67 -15.61
CA ARG A 227 7.55 7.91 -14.84
C ARG A 227 6.44 8.89 -15.19
N CYS A 228 5.94 9.57 -14.17
CA CYS A 228 5.02 10.69 -14.29
C CYS A 228 5.73 11.99 -13.91
N TYR A 229 5.54 13.01 -14.73
CA TYR A 229 6.05 14.35 -14.50
C TYR A 229 4.92 15.37 -14.54
N LEU A 230 5.00 16.38 -13.69
CA LEU A 230 4.26 17.63 -13.88
C LEU A 230 5.23 18.65 -14.47
N ARG A 231 4.86 19.24 -15.61
CA ARG A 231 5.65 20.27 -16.30
C ARG A 231 4.96 21.62 -16.28
N THR A 232 5.68 22.68 -15.95
CA THR A 232 5.19 24.06 -16.05
C THR A 232 5.82 24.81 -17.24
N ARG A 233 5.22 25.93 -17.65
CA ARG A 233 5.74 26.81 -18.71
C ARG A 233 6.91 27.68 -18.22
N GLY A 234 6.83 28.18 -16.99
CA GLY A 234 7.83 29.04 -16.36
C GLY A 234 8.87 28.27 -15.53
N SER A 235 9.89 28.96 -15.03
CA SER A 235 10.71 28.44 -13.94
C SER A 235 9.96 28.53 -12.63
N VAL A 236 10.15 27.56 -11.76
CA VAL A 236 9.68 27.57 -10.37
C VAL A 236 10.88 27.51 -9.45
N ASP A 237 10.81 28.18 -8.30
CA ASP A 237 11.89 28.20 -7.32
C ASP A 237 11.85 26.92 -6.47
N LEU A 238 12.28 25.82 -7.09
CA LEU A 238 12.43 24.53 -6.41
C LEU A 238 13.90 24.24 -6.15
N ARG A 239 14.19 23.75 -4.96
CA ARG A 239 15.55 23.45 -4.50
C ARG A 239 15.91 22.02 -4.87
N GLN A 240 17.05 21.86 -5.52
CA GLN A 240 17.59 20.53 -5.81
C GLN A 240 17.85 19.76 -4.51
N GLY A 241 17.55 18.45 -4.51
CA GLY A 241 17.72 17.59 -3.35
C GLY A 241 16.62 17.69 -2.29
N VAL A 242 15.72 18.68 -2.41
CA VAL A 242 14.54 18.78 -1.54
C VAL A 242 13.42 17.89 -2.09
N LYS A 243 12.86 17.05 -1.22
CA LYS A 243 11.62 16.33 -1.50
C LYS A 243 10.44 17.27 -1.21
N TYR A 244 9.45 17.22 -2.08
CA TYR A 244 8.22 18.00 -1.95
C TYR A 244 7.05 17.05 -1.71
N ALA A 245 6.02 17.54 -1.01
CA ALA A 245 4.75 16.86 -0.84
C ALA A 245 3.66 17.64 -1.60
N LEU A 246 2.92 16.93 -2.45
CA LEU A 246 1.72 17.42 -3.09
C LEU A 246 0.52 17.06 -2.20
N LEU A 247 -0.15 18.08 -1.69
CA LEU A 247 -1.23 17.97 -0.71
C LEU A 247 -2.55 18.48 -1.29
N MET A 248 -3.66 17.83 -0.94
CA MET A 248 -5.03 18.27 -1.18
C MET A 248 -5.59 18.97 0.06
N GLN A 249 -5.93 20.24 -0.05
CA GLN A 249 -6.63 20.97 1.01
C GLN A 249 -8.12 20.64 1.04
N SER A 250 -8.80 21.02 2.13
CA SER A 250 -10.24 20.78 2.32
C SER A 250 -11.13 21.46 1.28
N ASP A 251 -10.64 22.54 0.67
CA ASP A 251 -11.30 23.26 -0.43
C ASP A 251 -10.96 22.70 -1.83
N GLN A 252 -10.32 21.53 -1.89
CA GLN A 252 -9.81 20.89 -3.10
C GLN A 252 -8.65 21.65 -3.79
N THR A 253 -8.05 22.64 -3.12
CA THR A 253 -6.85 23.30 -3.61
C THR A 253 -5.64 22.38 -3.43
N LEU A 254 -4.83 22.26 -4.49
CA LEU A 254 -3.58 21.52 -4.43
C LEU A 254 -2.43 22.43 -4.01
N VAL A 255 -1.62 21.97 -3.08
CA VAL A 255 -0.47 22.71 -2.55
C VAL A 255 0.79 21.87 -2.63
N LEU A 256 1.87 22.46 -3.12
CA LEU A 256 3.19 21.84 -3.11
C LEU A 256 4.02 22.46 -1.98
N LYS A 257 4.49 21.63 -1.03
CA LYS A 257 5.32 22.08 0.11
C LYS A 257 6.59 21.26 0.23
N PRO A 258 7.71 21.84 0.71
CA PRO A 258 8.87 21.06 1.12
C PRO A 258 8.48 20.00 2.17
N SER A 259 8.98 18.78 2.02
CA SER A 259 8.76 17.69 2.97
C SER A 259 10.00 17.45 3.82
N ALA A 260 9.81 17.24 5.13
CA ALA A 260 10.90 16.91 6.06
C ALA A 260 11.47 15.49 5.86
N ARG A 261 10.86 14.64 5.03
CA ARG A 261 11.46 13.38 4.58
C ARG A 261 12.54 13.67 3.52
N GLY A 262 13.70 14.13 3.96
CA GLY A 262 14.86 14.38 3.11
C GLY A 262 16.14 13.85 3.76
N GLY A 263 16.56 12.64 3.37
CA GLY A 263 17.87 12.10 3.72
C GLY A 263 17.88 10.58 3.93
N THR A 264 17.93 9.81 2.85
CA THR A 264 18.62 8.50 2.73
C THR A 264 18.38 7.97 1.32
N SER A 265 19.00 8.61 0.33
CA SER A 265 19.49 7.88 -0.83
C SER A 265 20.95 7.56 -0.52
N ASN A 266 21.22 6.35 -0.04
CA ASN A 266 22.59 5.86 -0.06
C ASN A 266 22.94 5.57 -1.52
N SER A 267 24.05 6.19 -1.92
CA SER A 267 24.94 5.85 -3.03
C SER A 267 25.06 4.36 -3.31
#